data_AF-A0A5D0HUA5-F1
#
_entry.id   AF-A0A5D0HUA5-F1
#
_cell.length_a   1.000
_cell.length_b   1.000
_cell.length_c   1.000
_cell.angle_alpha   90.00
_cell.angle_beta   90.00
_cell.angle_gamma   90.00
#
_symmetry.space_group_name_H-M   'P 1'
#
loop_
_entity.id
_entity.type
_entity.pdbx_description
1 polymer ?
#
loop_
_entity_poly.entity_id
_entity_poly.type
_entity_poly.pdbx_seq_one_letter_code
_entity_poly.pdbx_strand_id
1 'polypeptide(L)'
;MNLRSFLLTVATVCTATTMFAQANILNAKSPDEIGVRTEEQKAVDNDKPLEYGYVDDRDVLFAKMTWERVVLDERSNFPLYYPIDTNNIGKDRRCLYDVLMRNIKNGKIKNIYDDSYFSSKRTLKDIADALKKVDTLDAGFEQLNAGEQLSPEYVDIREIGAADIVEYRVKGLWYFDKRQAEMKYRLLGIAPVAPDVNFIDSDQPDLVPLFWVFFPDAREVLHEAKSFNSENSSIPYSFDHVLNSRRFHGYIYKEENVQGDRAISEYISDNSLMQLLESERVKDKIRDFELDMWTY
;
A
#
# COMPACT_ATOMS: atom_id res chain seq x y z
N MET A 1 39.17 -49.42 26.14
CA MET A 1 38.00 -48.63 25.72
C MET A 1 36.96 -49.57 25.15
N ASN A 2 35.74 -49.55 25.67
CA ASN A 2 34.68 -50.47 25.27
C ASN A 2 34.21 -50.13 23.84
N LEU A 3 34.22 -51.10 22.93
CA LEU A 3 33.84 -50.92 21.52
C LEU A 3 32.44 -50.27 21.37
N ARG A 4 31.55 -50.57 22.33
CA ARG A 4 30.21 -50.00 22.44
C ARG A 4 30.22 -48.49 22.72
N SER A 5 31.09 -48.00 23.60
CA SER A 5 31.19 -46.57 23.89
C SER A 5 31.80 -45.80 22.72
N PHE A 6 32.73 -46.42 21.97
CA PHE A 6 33.32 -45.83 20.77
C PHE A 6 32.30 -45.71 19.62
N LEU A 7 31.50 -46.76 19.38
CA LEU A 7 30.42 -46.72 18.38
C LEU A 7 29.35 -45.68 18.72
N LEU A 8 29.01 -45.53 20.00
CA LEU A 8 28.04 -44.53 20.45
C LEU A 8 28.57 -43.11 20.23
N THR A 9 29.85 -42.85 20.52
CA THR A 9 30.50 -41.55 20.25
C THR A 9 30.60 -41.25 18.76
N VAL A 10 30.90 -42.23 17.91
CA VAL A 10 30.95 -42.03 16.45
C VAL A 10 29.55 -41.75 15.89
N ALA A 11 28.52 -42.45 16.37
CA ALA A 11 27.13 -42.20 15.98
C ALA A 11 26.64 -40.81 16.42
N THR A 12 27.04 -40.32 17.59
CA THR A 12 26.71 -38.95 18.03
C THR A 12 27.45 -37.89 17.23
N VAL A 13 28.70 -38.13 16.85
CA VAL A 13 29.46 -37.20 15.99
C VAL A 13 28.87 -37.15 14.57
N CYS A 14 28.47 -38.28 13.99
CA CYS A 14 27.85 -38.33 12.66
C CYS A 14 26.43 -37.72 12.63
N THR A 15 25.67 -37.78 13.73
CA THR A 15 24.35 -37.13 13.82
C THR A 15 24.46 -35.63 14.09
N ALA A 16 25.53 -35.16 14.73
CA ALA A 16 25.80 -33.73 14.87
C ALA A 16 26.14 -33.05 13.52
N THR A 17 26.68 -33.78 12.55
CA THR A 17 27.06 -33.22 11.23
C THR A 17 25.91 -33.00 10.26
N THR A 18 24.68 -33.43 10.58
CA THR A 18 23.50 -33.16 9.74
C THR A 18 22.76 -31.88 10.11
N MET A 19 23.34 -31.04 10.99
CA MET A 19 22.79 -29.72 11.34
C MET A 19 23.41 -28.62 10.47
N PHE A 20 23.12 -28.63 9.17
CA PHE A 20 23.34 -27.49 8.27
C PHE A 20 21.98 -27.04 7.72
N ALA A 21 21.60 -25.77 7.61
CA ALA A 21 22.01 -24.50 8.20
C ALA A 21 20.88 -23.52 7.80
N GLN A 22 20.63 -22.49 8.62
CA GLN A 22 19.77 -21.38 8.21
C GLN A 22 20.36 -20.71 6.97
N ALA A 23 19.56 -20.57 5.91
CA ALA A 23 19.85 -19.66 4.79
C ALA A 23 19.95 -18.24 5.36
N ASN A 24 21.18 -17.79 5.58
CA ASN A 24 21.51 -16.47 6.05
C ASN A 24 22.62 -15.94 5.15
N ILE A 25 22.71 -14.63 5.00
CA ILE A 25 23.77 -13.95 4.23
C ILE A 25 25.16 -14.45 4.69
N LEU A 26 25.28 -14.79 5.97
CA LEU A 26 26.48 -15.31 6.61
C LEU A 26 26.89 -16.72 6.17
N ASN A 27 25.98 -17.50 5.57
CA ASN A 27 26.18 -18.88 5.17
C ASN A 27 26.08 -19.10 3.64
N ALA A 28 25.82 -18.05 2.86
CA ALA A 28 25.72 -18.12 1.41
C ALA A 28 27.10 -18.38 0.77
N LYS A 29 27.19 -19.32 -0.17
CA LYS A 29 28.44 -19.66 -0.87
C LYS A 29 28.61 -18.88 -2.18
N SER A 30 27.52 -18.30 -2.69
CA SER A 30 27.51 -17.45 -3.87
C SER A 30 26.60 -16.23 -3.65
N PRO A 31 26.84 -15.10 -4.35
CA PRO A 31 25.97 -13.93 -4.27
C PRO A 31 24.50 -14.20 -4.63
N ASP A 32 24.26 -15.18 -5.51
CA ASP A 32 22.91 -15.56 -5.96
C ASP A 32 22.12 -16.35 -4.89
N GLU A 33 22.81 -16.92 -3.90
CA GLU A 33 22.19 -17.59 -2.74
C GLU A 33 21.82 -16.61 -1.62
N ILE A 34 22.28 -15.35 -1.70
CA ILE A 34 22.03 -14.34 -0.66
C ILE A 34 20.57 -13.88 -0.76
N GLY A 35 19.79 -14.16 0.28
CA GLY A 35 18.38 -13.73 0.39
C GLY A 35 17.36 -14.69 -0.24
N VAL A 36 17.80 -15.78 -0.87
CA VAL A 36 16.92 -16.81 -1.41
C VAL A 36 16.64 -17.86 -0.33
N ARG A 37 15.38 -17.97 0.12
CA ARG A 37 14.94 -19.04 1.04
C ARG A 37 14.99 -20.39 0.33
N THR A 38 15.41 -21.43 1.04
CA THR A 38 15.39 -22.80 0.49
C THR A 38 13.94 -23.26 0.27
N GLU A 39 13.71 -24.15 -0.69
CA GLU A 39 12.37 -24.68 -0.98
C GLU A 39 11.74 -25.36 0.25
N GLU A 40 12.56 -26.01 1.07
CA GLU A 40 12.13 -26.61 2.35
C GLU A 40 11.68 -25.55 3.36
N GLN A 41 12.36 -24.39 3.42
CA GLN A 41 11.94 -23.28 4.28
C GLN A 41 10.62 -22.67 3.80
N LYS A 42 10.45 -22.49 2.48
CA LYS A 42 9.18 -21.99 1.92
C LYS A 42 8.00 -22.92 2.22
N ALA A 43 8.23 -24.23 2.20
CA ALA A 43 7.21 -25.23 2.52
C ALA A 43 6.79 -25.23 4.00
N VAL A 44 7.72 -24.91 4.91
CA VAL A 44 7.45 -24.83 6.36
C VAL A 44 6.88 -23.48 6.77
N ASP A 45 7.31 -22.39 6.14
CA ASP A 45 6.95 -21.02 6.52
C ASP A 45 5.47 -20.68 6.24
N ASN A 46 4.78 -21.41 5.35
CA ASN A 46 3.40 -21.15 4.93
C ASN A 46 3.13 -19.64 4.73
N ASP A 47 3.96 -19.01 3.88
CA ASP A 47 4.04 -17.55 3.73
C ASP A 47 2.79 -16.98 3.03
N LYS A 48 1.74 -16.73 3.82
CA LYS A 48 0.47 -16.15 3.37
C LYS A 48 0.07 -14.96 4.25
N PRO A 49 -0.74 -14.02 3.73
CA PRO A 49 -1.31 -12.97 4.56
C PRO A 49 -2.09 -13.59 5.73
N LEU A 50 -1.97 -12.99 6.91
CA LEU A 50 -2.73 -13.43 8.07
C LEU A 50 -4.23 -13.27 7.79
N GLU A 51 -4.97 -14.36 7.85
CA GLU A 51 -6.42 -14.32 7.65
C GLU A 51 -7.09 -13.48 8.73
N TYR A 52 -8.12 -12.74 8.34
CA TYR A 52 -8.90 -12.00 9.32
C TYR A 52 -9.78 -12.94 10.13
N GLY A 53 -9.87 -12.68 11.43
CA GLY A 53 -10.86 -13.32 12.27
C GLY A 53 -12.27 -13.03 11.76
N TYR A 54 -13.12 -14.06 11.76
CA TYR A 54 -14.54 -13.90 11.49
C TYR A 54 -15.17 -13.08 12.62
N VAL A 55 -15.90 -12.03 12.24
CA VAL A 55 -16.68 -11.17 13.13
C VAL A 55 -18.10 -11.17 12.56
N ASP A 56 -19.06 -11.59 13.38
CA ASP A 56 -20.48 -11.52 13.02
C ASP A 56 -20.99 -10.10 13.29
N ASP A 57 -21.94 -9.62 12.49
CA ASP A 57 -22.53 -8.28 12.63
C ASP A 57 -23.14 -8.08 14.03
N ARG A 58 -23.63 -9.14 14.67
CA ARG A 58 -24.16 -9.08 16.05
C ARG A 58 -23.08 -8.77 17.09
N ASP A 59 -21.83 -9.12 16.81
CA ASP A 59 -20.69 -8.96 17.71
C ASP A 59 -20.07 -7.56 17.58
N VAL A 60 -20.50 -6.77 16.59
CA VAL A 60 -20.10 -5.38 16.44
C VAL A 60 -20.98 -4.49 17.33
N LEU A 61 -20.37 -3.76 18.26
CA LEU A 61 -21.09 -2.81 19.13
C LEU A 61 -21.20 -1.43 18.50
N PHE A 62 -20.10 -1.02 17.88
CA PHE A 62 -19.92 0.28 17.26
C PHE A 62 -19.13 0.08 15.98
N ALA A 63 -19.49 0.85 14.95
CA ALA A 63 -18.83 0.85 13.66
C ALA A 63 -18.83 2.27 13.12
N LYS A 64 -17.71 2.68 12.52
CA LYS A 64 -17.55 3.98 11.88
C LYS A 64 -16.61 3.85 10.68
N MET A 65 -17.10 4.13 9.48
CA MET A 65 -16.21 4.24 8.32
C MET A 65 -15.50 5.59 8.28
N THR A 66 -14.21 5.57 8.00
CA THR A 66 -13.37 6.76 7.84
C THR A 66 -12.60 6.72 6.54
N TRP A 67 -12.40 7.90 5.97
CA TRP A 67 -11.55 8.14 4.81
C TRP A 67 -10.41 9.05 5.22
N GLU A 68 -9.20 8.58 4.99
CA GLU A 68 -7.97 9.20 5.43
C GLU A 68 -7.08 9.53 4.23
N ARG A 69 -6.39 10.66 4.29
CA ARG A 69 -5.33 11.03 3.37
C ARG A 69 -3.98 10.75 4.04
N VAL A 70 -3.15 9.96 3.40
CA VAL A 70 -1.81 9.56 3.86
C VAL A 70 -0.81 10.31 3.00
N VAL A 71 -0.26 11.39 3.54
CA VAL A 71 0.64 12.30 2.81
C VAL A 71 2.04 11.69 2.74
N LEU A 72 2.60 11.51 1.54
CA LEU A 72 3.86 10.78 1.38
C LEU A 72 5.11 11.58 1.78
N ASP A 73 5.00 12.91 1.84
CA ASP A 73 6.06 13.80 2.33
C ASP A 73 6.34 13.64 3.83
N GLU A 74 5.45 12.98 4.57
CA GLU A 74 5.65 12.72 5.98
C GLU A 74 6.61 11.54 6.21
N ARG A 75 7.57 11.72 7.12
CA ARG A 75 8.59 10.71 7.42
C ARG A 75 8.00 9.36 7.85
N SER A 76 6.87 9.35 8.55
CA SER A 76 6.14 8.14 8.92
C SER A 76 5.66 7.32 7.72
N ASN A 77 5.47 7.96 6.57
CA ASN A 77 4.89 7.37 5.36
C ASN A 77 5.94 7.00 4.30
N PHE A 78 7.23 7.27 4.57
CA PHE A 78 8.35 6.89 3.71
C PHE A 78 8.39 5.40 3.30
N PRO A 79 7.98 4.43 4.15
CA PRO A 79 7.87 3.04 3.73
C PRO A 79 6.95 2.80 2.52
N LEU A 80 5.96 3.68 2.30
CA LEU A 80 5.01 3.60 1.18
C LEU A 80 5.54 4.27 -0.10
N TYR A 81 6.36 5.30 0.06
CA TYR A 81 6.84 6.14 -1.04
C TYR A 81 8.17 5.65 -1.64
N TYR A 82 9.14 5.26 -0.81
CA TYR A 82 10.46 4.87 -1.30
C TYR A 82 10.53 3.38 -1.66
N PRO A 83 11.37 3.00 -2.64
CA PRO A 83 12.19 3.86 -3.49
C PRO A 83 11.47 4.39 -4.73
N ILE A 84 11.83 5.62 -5.15
CA ILE A 84 11.34 6.25 -6.38
C ILE A 84 12.14 5.79 -7.60
N ASP A 85 13.47 5.73 -7.48
CA ASP A 85 14.34 5.22 -8.55
C ASP A 85 14.46 3.70 -8.48
N THR A 86 13.99 3.03 -9.53
CA THR A 86 14.02 1.57 -9.64
C THR A 86 15.16 1.04 -10.49
N ASN A 87 15.93 1.91 -11.15
CA ASN A 87 17.00 1.51 -12.06
C ASN A 87 18.25 1.00 -11.32
N ASN A 88 18.58 1.63 -10.20
CA ASN A 88 19.80 1.33 -9.43
C ASN A 88 19.57 0.39 -8.24
N ILE A 89 18.35 -0.14 -8.07
CA ILE A 89 17.95 -0.90 -6.88
C ILE A 89 17.48 -2.30 -7.29
N GLY A 90 17.84 -3.31 -6.47
CA GLY A 90 17.39 -4.69 -6.65
C GLY A 90 15.88 -4.82 -6.89
N LYS A 91 15.47 -5.85 -7.62
CA LYS A 91 14.08 -6.04 -8.08
C LYS A 91 13.05 -6.11 -6.94
N ASP A 92 13.49 -6.46 -5.74
CA ASP A 92 12.64 -6.74 -4.59
C ASP A 92 12.18 -5.49 -3.83
N ARG A 93 12.80 -4.33 -4.07
CA ARG A 93 12.45 -3.06 -3.40
C ARG A 93 11.71 -2.15 -4.35
N ARG A 94 10.43 -1.89 -4.08
CA ARG A 94 9.55 -1.06 -4.91
C ARG A 94 8.62 -0.25 -4.03
N CYS A 95 8.23 0.94 -4.48
CA CYS A 95 7.21 1.74 -3.80
C CYS A 95 5.83 1.08 -3.93
N LEU A 96 4.87 1.52 -3.11
CA LEU A 96 3.53 0.93 -3.11
C LEU A 96 2.82 1.12 -4.47
N TYR A 97 2.96 2.29 -5.10
CA TYR A 97 2.35 2.58 -6.41
C TYR A 97 2.84 1.61 -7.49
N ASP A 98 4.15 1.41 -7.58
CA ASP A 98 4.76 0.46 -8.52
C ASP A 98 4.27 -0.97 -8.31
N VAL A 99 4.12 -1.37 -7.04
CA VAL A 99 3.60 -2.70 -6.70
C VAL A 99 2.16 -2.83 -7.17
N LEU A 100 1.29 -1.87 -6.86
CA LEU A 100 -0.10 -1.89 -7.33
C LEU A 100 -0.16 -1.89 -8.86
N MET A 101 0.49 -0.94 -9.52
CA MET A 101 0.43 -0.77 -10.97
C MET A 101 1.00 -1.98 -11.73
N ARG A 102 2.12 -2.55 -11.28
CA ARG A 102 2.69 -3.78 -11.87
C ARG A 102 1.74 -4.95 -11.75
N ASN A 103 1.12 -5.14 -10.59
CA ASN A 103 0.24 -6.28 -10.36
C ASN A 103 -1.13 -6.13 -11.01
N ILE A 104 -1.58 -4.91 -11.23
CA ILE A 104 -2.73 -4.62 -12.09
C ILE A 104 -2.38 -4.94 -13.56
N LYS A 105 -1.22 -4.47 -14.07
CA LYS A 105 -0.75 -4.78 -15.43
C LYS A 105 -0.59 -6.29 -15.66
N ASN A 106 -0.11 -7.02 -14.66
CA ASN A 106 0.04 -8.48 -14.71
C ASN A 106 -1.29 -9.25 -14.51
N GLY A 107 -2.39 -8.57 -14.18
CA GLY A 107 -3.69 -9.18 -13.92
C GLY A 107 -3.80 -9.96 -12.60
N LYS A 108 -2.83 -9.84 -11.68
CA LYS A 108 -2.96 -10.37 -10.31
C LYS A 108 -4.04 -9.60 -9.54
N ILE A 109 -4.08 -8.28 -9.70
CA ILE A 109 -5.18 -7.43 -9.21
C ILE A 109 -6.16 -7.24 -10.37
N LYS A 110 -7.32 -7.88 -10.28
CA LYS A 110 -8.33 -7.90 -11.37
C LYS A 110 -9.31 -6.75 -11.29
N ASN A 111 -9.72 -6.38 -10.08
CA ASN A 111 -10.77 -5.40 -9.85
C ASN A 111 -10.12 -4.05 -9.50
N ILE A 112 -10.43 -3.04 -10.30
CA ILE A 112 -10.10 -1.64 -10.05
C ILE A 112 -11.41 -0.86 -10.05
N TYR A 113 -11.52 0.16 -9.22
CA TYR A 113 -12.73 0.95 -9.04
C TYR A 113 -12.46 2.44 -9.23
N ASP A 114 -13.50 3.17 -9.62
CA ASP A 114 -13.44 4.63 -9.81
C ASP A 114 -13.60 5.40 -8.49
N ASP A 115 -14.43 4.86 -7.61
CA ASP A 115 -14.79 5.50 -6.34
C ASP A 115 -14.56 4.57 -5.14
N SER A 116 -14.41 5.19 -3.99
CA SER A 116 -14.23 4.61 -2.66
C SER A 116 -15.39 3.72 -2.20
N TYR A 117 -16.56 3.80 -2.82
CA TYR A 117 -17.69 2.89 -2.55
C TYR A 117 -17.62 1.59 -3.36
N PHE A 118 -16.66 1.44 -4.26
CA PHE A 118 -16.45 0.23 -5.07
C PHE A 118 -17.66 -0.15 -5.95
N SER A 119 -18.45 0.84 -6.37
CA SER A 119 -19.68 0.65 -7.14
C SER A 119 -19.40 0.39 -8.63
N SER A 120 -18.48 1.13 -9.23
CA SER A 120 -18.13 1.06 -10.65
C SER A 120 -16.74 0.46 -10.83
N LYS A 121 -16.66 -0.65 -11.57
CA LYS A 121 -15.38 -1.25 -11.97
C LYS A 121 -14.84 -0.54 -13.21
N ARG A 122 -13.52 -0.35 -13.25
CA ARG A 122 -12.79 0.18 -14.40
C ARG A 122 -11.71 -0.78 -14.86
N THR A 123 -11.35 -0.68 -16.14
CA THR A 123 -10.19 -1.38 -16.70
C THR A 123 -8.99 -0.45 -16.78
N LEU A 124 -7.79 -1.02 -16.99
CA LEU A 124 -6.57 -0.25 -17.21
C LEU A 124 -6.67 0.73 -18.39
N LYS A 125 -7.47 0.41 -19.40
CA LYS A 125 -7.66 1.28 -20.56
C LYS A 125 -8.45 2.54 -20.18
N ASP A 126 -9.44 2.39 -19.31
CA ASP A 126 -10.30 3.49 -18.85
C ASP A 126 -9.56 4.46 -17.91
N ILE A 127 -8.40 4.04 -17.37
CA ILE A 127 -7.55 4.83 -16.48
C ILE A 127 -6.33 5.39 -17.25
N ALA A 128 -6.06 4.89 -18.46
CA ALA A 128 -4.90 5.32 -19.24
C ALA A 128 -4.94 6.81 -19.56
N ASP A 129 -6.12 7.36 -19.84
CA ASP A 129 -6.33 8.79 -20.12
C ASP A 129 -6.11 9.66 -18.88
N ALA A 130 -6.37 9.14 -17.68
CA ALA A 130 -6.08 9.82 -16.41
C ALA A 130 -4.59 9.73 -16.03
N LEU A 131 -3.86 8.77 -16.59
CA LEU A 131 -2.44 8.54 -16.32
C LEU A 131 -1.52 9.20 -17.34
N LYS A 132 -2.02 9.51 -18.54
CA LYS A 132 -1.23 10.04 -19.64
C LYS A 132 -1.88 11.25 -20.26
N LYS A 133 -1.13 12.34 -20.38
CA LYS A 133 -1.45 13.45 -21.27
C LYS A 133 -0.63 13.32 -22.54
N VAL A 134 -1.31 13.34 -23.67
CA VAL A 134 -0.70 13.42 -24.99
C VAL A 134 -0.97 14.82 -25.51
N ASP A 135 0.07 15.63 -25.60
CA ASP A 135 0.00 16.99 -26.14
C ASP A 135 0.72 17.06 -27.49
N THR A 136 0.31 17.99 -28.34
CA THR A 136 0.93 18.22 -29.64
C THR A 136 1.64 19.55 -29.66
N LEU A 137 2.93 19.54 -30.00
CA LEU A 137 3.74 20.75 -30.12
C LEU A 137 3.23 21.63 -31.27
N ASP A 138 3.51 22.94 -31.20
CA ASP A 138 3.10 23.93 -32.21
C ASP A 138 3.53 23.53 -33.64
N ALA A 139 4.75 23.00 -33.79
CA ALA A 139 5.25 22.48 -35.07
C ALA A 139 4.46 21.28 -35.60
N GLY A 140 3.85 20.48 -34.72
CA GLY A 140 2.93 19.40 -35.08
C GLY A 140 1.59 19.92 -35.62
N PHE A 141 1.08 21.03 -35.06
CA PHE A 141 -0.09 21.70 -35.61
C PHE A 141 0.17 22.29 -36.99
N GLU A 142 1.38 22.83 -37.25
CA GLU A 142 1.77 23.31 -38.57
C GLU A 142 1.81 22.18 -39.61
N GLN A 143 2.32 20.99 -39.25
CA GLN A 143 2.28 19.80 -40.13
C GLN A 143 0.85 19.34 -40.43
N LEU A 144 -0.01 19.29 -39.41
CA LEU A 144 -1.42 18.92 -39.58
C LEU A 144 -2.15 19.93 -40.48
N ASN A 145 -1.88 21.23 -40.33
CA ASN A 145 -2.43 22.29 -41.19
C ASN A 145 -1.88 22.23 -42.63
N ALA A 146 -0.65 21.74 -42.82
CA ALA A 146 -0.05 21.48 -44.12
C ALA A 146 -0.55 20.19 -44.80
N GLY A 147 -1.38 19.39 -44.12
CA GLY A 147 -1.94 18.13 -44.63
C GLY A 147 -1.01 16.93 -44.51
N GLU A 148 0.07 17.04 -43.73
CA GLU A 148 1.01 15.95 -43.45
C GLU A 148 0.51 15.08 -42.28
N GLN A 149 0.97 13.84 -42.20
CA GLN A 149 0.73 13.01 -41.01
C GLN A 149 1.59 13.50 -39.86
N LEU A 150 0.98 13.63 -38.67
CA LEU A 150 1.66 14.07 -37.45
C LEU A 150 2.85 13.14 -37.15
N SER A 151 4.05 13.71 -37.18
CA SER A 151 5.27 12.97 -36.85
C SER A 151 5.30 12.67 -35.35
N PRO A 152 5.73 11.47 -34.91
CA PRO A 152 5.81 11.11 -33.48
C PRO A 152 6.69 12.05 -32.65
N GLU A 153 7.61 12.77 -33.31
CA GLU A 153 8.52 13.73 -32.70
C GLU A 153 7.82 15.00 -32.17
N TYR A 154 6.63 15.31 -32.68
CA TYR A 154 5.83 16.46 -32.25
C TYR A 154 4.74 16.09 -31.24
N VAL A 155 4.75 14.85 -30.75
CA VAL A 155 3.83 14.35 -29.73
C VAL A 155 4.58 14.27 -28.41
N ASP A 156 4.23 15.15 -27.48
CA ASP A 156 4.73 15.08 -26.10
C ASP A 156 3.81 14.16 -25.29
N ILE A 157 4.39 13.14 -24.65
CA ILE A 157 3.65 12.17 -23.84
C ILE A 157 4.15 12.27 -22.41
N ARG A 158 3.32 12.83 -21.53
CA ARG A 158 3.57 12.87 -20.09
C ARG A 158 2.79 11.77 -19.40
N GLU A 159 3.48 10.90 -18.66
CA GLU A 159 2.88 9.80 -17.90
C GLU A 159 3.13 9.99 -16.39
N ILE A 160 2.10 9.75 -15.58
CA ILE A 160 2.19 9.76 -14.12
C ILE A 160 3.01 8.56 -13.65
N GLY A 161 4.17 8.84 -13.09
CA GLY A 161 5.07 7.86 -12.48
C GLY A 161 4.85 7.72 -10.98
N ALA A 162 5.69 6.88 -10.35
CA ALA A 162 5.74 6.76 -8.89
C ALA A 162 6.16 8.06 -8.19
N ALA A 163 6.96 8.90 -8.86
CA ALA A 163 7.45 10.16 -8.33
C ALA A 163 6.34 11.21 -8.17
N ASP A 164 5.33 11.15 -9.02
CA ASP A 164 4.23 12.13 -9.07
C ASP A 164 3.11 11.83 -8.04
N ILE A 165 3.19 10.70 -7.33
CA ILE A 165 2.21 10.35 -6.30
C ILE A 165 2.48 11.18 -5.05
N VAL A 166 1.48 11.95 -4.64
CA VAL A 166 1.57 12.89 -3.50
C VAL A 166 1.00 12.29 -2.22
N GLU A 167 -0.15 11.62 -2.32
CA GLU A 167 -0.84 11.03 -1.17
C GLU A 167 -1.52 9.70 -1.54
N TYR A 168 -1.80 8.89 -0.53
CA TYR A 168 -2.75 7.77 -0.65
C TYR A 168 -4.04 8.10 0.07
N ARG A 169 -5.18 7.92 -0.61
CA ARG A 169 -6.48 7.91 0.05
C ARG A 169 -6.81 6.51 0.50
N VAL A 170 -7.21 6.40 1.76
CA VAL A 170 -7.38 5.14 2.46
C VAL A 170 -8.78 5.13 3.04
N LYS A 171 -9.54 4.05 2.77
CA LYS A 171 -10.86 3.83 3.35
C LYS A 171 -10.78 2.67 4.33
N GLY A 172 -11.23 2.89 5.55
CA GLY A 172 -11.29 1.84 6.55
C GLY A 172 -12.50 1.92 7.46
N LEU A 173 -12.68 0.86 8.22
CA LEU A 173 -13.76 0.67 9.17
C LEU A 173 -13.15 0.51 10.56
N TRP A 174 -13.48 1.45 11.44
CA TRP A 174 -13.29 1.27 12.87
C TRP A 174 -14.48 0.53 13.44
N TYR A 175 -14.25 -0.55 14.18
CA TYR A 175 -15.32 -1.30 14.80
C TYR A 175 -14.91 -1.85 16.17
N PHE A 176 -15.85 -1.88 17.11
CA PHE A 176 -15.66 -2.47 18.43
C PHE A 176 -16.16 -3.91 18.43
N ASP A 177 -15.24 -4.86 18.64
CA ASP A 177 -15.58 -6.28 18.75
C ASP A 177 -15.95 -6.62 20.20
N LYS A 178 -17.23 -6.92 20.46
CA LYS A 178 -17.74 -7.27 21.80
C LYS A 178 -17.06 -8.50 22.38
N ARG A 179 -16.60 -9.44 21.55
CA ARG A 179 -16.02 -10.70 22.02
C ARG A 179 -14.60 -10.52 22.55
N GLN A 180 -13.86 -9.59 21.95
CA GLN A 180 -12.48 -9.28 22.32
C GLN A 180 -12.38 -8.00 23.16
N ALA A 181 -13.48 -7.26 23.29
CA ALA A 181 -13.58 -5.98 23.97
C ALA A 181 -12.51 -4.98 23.48
N GLU A 182 -12.23 -4.95 22.18
CA GLU A 182 -11.16 -4.15 21.59
C GLU A 182 -11.68 -3.37 20.38
N MET A 183 -11.21 -2.13 20.22
CA MET A 183 -11.39 -1.38 18.97
C MET A 183 -10.42 -1.89 17.91
N LYS A 184 -10.96 -2.27 16.76
CA LYS A 184 -10.18 -2.75 15.62
C LYS A 184 -10.39 -1.87 14.41
N TYR A 185 -9.32 -1.74 13.63
CA TYR A 185 -9.37 -1.11 12.32
C TYR A 185 -9.30 -2.19 11.24
N ARG A 186 -10.21 -2.11 10.27
CA ARG A 186 -10.18 -2.93 9.06
C ARG A 186 -10.02 -2.05 7.85
N LEU A 187 -8.93 -2.26 7.13
CA LEU A 187 -8.68 -1.55 5.89
C LEU A 187 -9.53 -2.14 4.76
N LEU A 188 -10.26 -1.28 4.04
CA LEU A 188 -11.17 -1.66 2.96
C LEU A 188 -10.64 -1.27 1.58
N GLY A 189 -10.04 -0.08 1.47
CA GLY A 189 -9.62 0.48 0.19
C GLY A 189 -8.38 1.34 0.27
N ILE A 190 -7.63 1.35 -0.82
CA ILE A 190 -6.52 2.26 -1.03
C ILE A 190 -6.54 2.81 -2.45
N ALA A 191 -6.21 4.08 -2.60
CA ALA A 191 -6.13 4.77 -3.87
C ALA A 191 -4.89 5.68 -3.93
N PRO A 192 -4.00 5.53 -4.92
CA PRO A 192 -2.97 6.52 -5.19
C PRO A 192 -3.59 7.81 -5.71
N VAL A 193 -3.09 8.95 -5.24
CA VAL A 193 -3.52 10.28 -5.65
C VAL A 193 -2.33 11.01 -6.28
N ALA A 194 -2.60 11.61 -7.43
CA ALA A 194 -1.64 12.40 -8.18
C ALA A 194 -2.30 13.70 -8.64
N PRO A 195 -1.50 14.73 -8.99
CA PRO A 195 -2.02 15.89 -9.70
C PRO A 195 -2.62 15.46 -11.05
N ASP A 196 -3.71 16.11 -11.46
CA ASP A 196 -4.29 15.89 -12.79
C ASP A 196 -3.24 16.16 -13.88
N VAL A 197 -3.08 15.23 -14.82
CA VAL A 197 -2.16 15.32 -15.97
C VAL A 197 -2.31 16.61 -16.77
N ASN A 198 -3.50 17.19 -16.78
CA ASN A 198 -3.78 18.44 -17.49
C ASN A 198 -3.24 19.69 -16.78
N PHE A 199 -3.11 19.63 -15.45
CA PHE A 199 -2.80 20.77 -14.60
C PHE A 199 -1.53 20.58 -13.76
N ILE A 200 -0.66 19.62 -14.08
CA ILE A 200 0.55 19.34 -13.28
C ILE A 200 1.44 20.59 -13.12
N ASP A 201 1.53 21.44 -14.14
CA ASP A 201 2.38 22.64 -14.12
C ASP A 201 1.71 23.87 -13.49
N SER A 202 0.51 23.73 -12.91
CA SER A 202 -0.14 24.80 -12.18
C SER A 202 0.47 24.95 -10.78
N ASP A 203 0.43 26.17 -10.23
CA ASP A 203 0.94 26.43 -8.87
C ASP A 203 0.14 25.69 -7.77
N GLN A 204 -1.09 25.27 -8.09
CA GLN A 204 -1.98 24.51 -7.21
C GLN A 204 -2.71 23.44 -8.03
N PRO A 205 -2.08 22.28 -8.25
CA PRO A 205 -2.71 21.23 -9.03
C PRO A 205 -3.81 20.55 -8.21
N ASP A 206 -4.93 20.26 -8.88
CA ASP A 206 -6.02 19.49 -8.29
C ASP A 206 -5.58 18.02 -8.10
N LEU A 207 -5.70 17.54 -6.86
CA LEU A 207 -5.32 16.18 -6.47
C LEU A 207 -6.48 15.20 -6.68
N VAL A 208 -6.31 14.29 -7.65
CA VAL A 208 -7.34 13.33 -8.07
C VAL A 208 -6.90 11.90 -7.74
N PRO A 209 -7.78 11.08 -7.13
CA PRO A 209 -7.50 9.65 -6.96
C PRO A 209 -7.52 8.97 -8.32
N LEU A 210 -6.43 8.30 -8.66
CA LEU A 210 -6.27 7.65 -9.97
C LEU A 210 -7.18 6.44 -10.10
N PHE A 211 -7.20 5.61 -9.06
CA PHE A 211 -8.04 4.42 -8.99
C PHE A 211 -8.13 3.87 -7.56
N TRP A 212 -9.22 3.18 -7.26
CA TRP A 212 -9.43 2.48 -6.00
C TRP A 212 -9.17 0.99 -6.13
N VAL A 213 -8.40 0.44 -5.20
CA VAL A 213 -8.17 -1.00 -5.06
C VAL A 213 -8.86 -1.48 -3.78
N PHE A 214 -9.65 -2.55 -3.90
CA PHE A 214 -10.22 -3.22 -2.74
C PHE A 214 -9.10 -3.98 -2.00
N PHE A 215 -8.80 -3.56 -0.78
CA PHE A 215 -7.63 -4.02 -0.06
C PHE A 215 -7.62 -5.55 0.18
N PRO A 216 -8.75 -6.20 0.55
CA PRO A 216 -8.81 -7.66 0.68
C PRO A 216 -8.39 -8.43 -0.58
N ASP A 217 -8.72 -7.94 -1.78
CA ASP A 217 -8.33 -8.58 -3.05
C ASP A 217 -6.83 -8.45 -3.33
N ALA A 218 -6.16 -7.42 -2.79
CA ALA A 218 -4.75 -7.14 -3.03
C ALA A 218 -3.81 -7.73 -1.96
N ARG A 219 -4.33 -8.35 -0.90
CA ARG A 219 -3.51 -8.77 0.26
C ARG A 219 -2.39 -9.74 -0.08
N GLU A 220 -2.65 -10.72 -0.94
CA GLU A 220 -1.62 -11.69 -1.35
C GLU A 220 -0.45 -10.99 -2.03
N VAL A 221 -0.75 -10.06 -2.94
CA VAL A 221 0.25 -9.24 -3.65
C VAL A 221 1.01 -8.33 -2.70
N LEU A 222 0.31 -7.69 -1.76
CA LEU A 222 0.90 -6.76 -0.80
C LEU A 222 1.70 -7.48 0.31
N HIS A 223 1.41 -8.77 0.55
CA HIS A 223 2.18 -9.59 1.47
C HIS A 223 3.51 -10.07 0.87
N GLU A 224 3.46 -10.46 -0.41
CA GLU A 224 4.64 -10.82 -1.20
C GLU A 224 5.58 -9.61 -1.35
N ALA A 225 5.03 -8.44 -1.66
CA ALA A 225 5.79 -7.22 -1.82
C ALA A 225 6.33 -6.66 -0.50
N LYS A 226 7.62 -6.30 -0.48
CA LYS A 226 8.32 -5.79 0.70
C LYS A 226 8.51 -4.28 0.62
N SER A 227 8.14 -3.60 1.70
CA SER A 227 8.27 -2.16 1.90
C SER A 227 9.68 -1.77 2.37
N PHE A 228 10.05 -0.51 2.13
CA PHE A 228 11.29 0.03 2.64
C PHE A 228 11.25 0.17 4.17
N ASN A 229 12.28 -0.33 4.86
CA ASN A 229 12.45 -0.15 6.30
C ASN A 229 13.69 0.71 6.57
N SER A 230 13.48 1.91 7.14
CA SER A 230 14.55 2.87 7.44
C SER A 230 15.48 2.39 8.56
N GLU A 231 14.94 1.65 9.53
CA GLU A 231 15.67 1.18 10.71
C GLU A 231 16.49 -0.08 10.39
N ASN A 232 15.94 -0.99 9.57
CA ASN A 232 16.60 -2.24 9.22
C ASN A 232 16.28 -2.67 7.78
N SER A 233 17.16 -2.32 6.85
CA SER A 233 17.00 -2.67 5.43
C SER A 233 17.14 -4.16 5.13
N SER A 234 17.70 -4.96 6.04
CA SER A 234 17.84 -6.42 5.91
C SER A 234 16.57 -7.16 6.31
N ILE A 235 15.68 -6.53 7.07
CA ILE A 235 14.40 -7.10 7.50
C ILE A 235 13.28 -6.14 7.09
N PRO A 236 12.88 -6.15 5.80
CA PRO A 236 11.78 -5.31 5.35
C PRO A 236 10.42 -5.90 5.78
N TYR A 237 9.46 -5.03 6.06
CA TYR A 237 8.08 -5.42 6.34
C TYR A 237 7.30 -5.62 5.03
N SER A 238 6.30 -6.49 5.01
CA SER A 238 5.37 -6.53 3.86
C SER A 238 4.46 -5.31 3.86
N PHE A 239 3.98 -4.90 2.67
CA PHE A 239 3.01 -3.82 2.58
C PHE A 239 1.69 -4.18 3.27
N ASP A 240 1.26 -5.44 3.21
CA ASP A 240 0.09 -5.92 3.97
C ASP A 240 0.26 -5.67 5.47
N HIS A 241 1.44 -5.96 6.03
CA HIS A 241 1.70 -5.73 7.44
C HIS A 241 1.72 -4.24 7.80
N VAL A 242 2.39 -3.40 7.00
CA VAL A 242 2.45 -1.94 7.24
C VAL A 242 1.05 -1.32 7.23
N LEU A 243 0.22 -1.70 6.26
CA LEU A 243 -1.13 -1.16 6.10
C LEU A 243 -2.10 -1.68 7.17
N ASN A 244 -2.08 -2.98 7.49
CA ASN A 244 -2.96 -3.55 8.52
C ASN A 244 -2.60 -3.09 9.94
N SER A 245 -1.31 -2.94 10.23
CA SER A 245 -0.85 -2.41 11.53
C SER A 245 -0.95 -0.88 11.62
N ARG A 246 -1.49 -0.21 10.59
CA ARG A 246 -1.56 1.25 10.48
C ARG A 246 -0.22 1.92 10.80
N ARG A 247 0.89 1.37 10.31
CA ARG A 247 2.23 1.99 10.38
C ARG A 247 2.38 3.10 9.34
N PHE A 248 1.42 4.01 9.33
CA PHE A 248 1.36 5.21 8.51
C PHE A 248 0.61 6.28 9.30
N HIS A 249 0.90 7.53 9.00
CA HIS A 249 0.16 8.67 9.51
C HIS A 249 -0.81 9.16 8.43
N GLY A 250 -2.05 9.41 8.82
CA GLY A 250 -3.08 9.89 7.90
C GLY A 250 -4.06 10.84 8.58
N TYR A 251 -4.62 11.76 7.80
CA TYR A 251 -5.62 12.72 8.24
C TYR A 251 -6.99 12.30 7.72
N ILE A 252 -7.96 12.10 8.61
CA ILE A 252 -9.35 11.88 8.23
C ILE A 252 -9.83 13.13 7.48
N TYR A 253 -10.34 12.96 6.27
CA TYR A 253 -10.93 14.04 5.46
C TYR A 253 -12.43 13.85 5.21
N LYS A 254 -12.92 12.64 5.45
CA LYS A 254 -14.34 12.29 5.31
C LYS A 254 -14.65 11.18 6.32
N GLU A 255 -15.81 11.26 6.93
CA GLU A 255 -16.32 10.23 7.85
C GLU A 255 -17.76 9.87 7.48
N GLU A 256 -18.16 8.65 7.80
CA GLU A 256 -19.53 8.21 7.56
C GLU A 256 -20.50 8.99 8.45
N ASN A 257 -21.47 9.66 7.84
CA ASN A 257 -22.41 10.48 8.60
C ASN A 257 -23.81 10.49 7.99
N VAL A 258 -24.80 10.87 8.81
CA VAL A 258 -26.22 10.96 8.41
C VAL A 258 -26.43 11.98 7.28
N GLN A 259 -25.47 12.89 7.07
CA GLN A 259 -25.51 13.92 6.04
C GLN A 259 -24.96 13.46 4.68
N GLY A 260 -24.84 12.14 4.46
CA GLY A 260 -24.37 11.59 3.19
C GLY A 260 -22.84 11.59 3.05
N ASP A 261 -22.15 11.32 4.15
CA ASP A 261 -20.68 11.25 4.24
C ASP A 261 -19.98 12.53 3.77
N ARG A 262 -20.48 13.67 4.26
CA ARG A 262 -19.94 15.00 3.92
C ARG A 262 -18.44 15.08 4.22
N ALA A 263 -17.63 15.56 3.27
CA ALA A 263 -16.21 15.80 3.51
C ALA A 263 -15.99 16.99 4.45
N ILE A 264 -14.90 16.96 5.23
CA ILE A 264 -14.55 18.02 6.19
C ILE A 264 -14.43 19.38 5.51
N SER A 265 -13.85 19.41 4.31
CA SER A 265 -13.68 20.62 3.50
C SER A 265 -15.00 21.27 3.10
N GLU A 266 -16.10 20.52 3.02
CA GLU A 266 -17.38 21.07 2.58
C GLU A 266 -18.07 21.89 3.67
N TYR A 267 -17.82 21.62 4.95
CA TYR A 267 -18.41 22.37 6.07
C TYR A 267 -17.41 23.25 6.82
N ILE A 268 -16.11 23.00 6.68
CA ILE A 268 -15.03 23.89 7.13
C ILE A 268 -14.32 24.46 5.90
N SER A 269 -14.78 25.62 5.46
CA SER A 269 -14.22 26.35 4.32
C SER A 269 -12.85 26.96 4.63
N ASP A 270 -11.90 26.75 3.71
CA ASP A 270 -10.67 27.53 3.49
C ASP A 270 -9.73 27.75 4.69
N ASN A 271 -9.77 26.87 5.69
CA ASN A 271 -8.82 26.91 6.79
C ASN A 271 -8.22 25.52 7.03
N SER A 272 -7.02 25.28 6.47
CA SER A 272 -6.29 24.03 6.58
C SER A 272 -6.06 23.61 8.03
N LEU A 273 -5.74 24.56 8.92
CA LEU A 273 -5.59 24.29 10.35
C LEU A 273 -6.91 23.80 10.98
N MET A 274 -8.03 24.43 10.66
CA MET A 274 -9.34 24.01 11.19
C MET A 274 -9.75 22.63 10.66
N GLN A 275 -9.44 22.31 9.39
CA GLN A 275 -9.66 20.97 8.85
C GLN A 275 -8.80 19.91 9.56
N LEU A 276 -7.56 20.24 9.92
CA LEU A 276 -6.69 19.37 10.71
C LEU A 276 -7.23 19.15 12.13
N LEU A 277 -7.64 20.21 12.81
CA LEU A 277 -8.25 20.11 14.14
C LEU A 277 -9.54 19.29 14.12
N GLU A 278 -10.34 19.41 13.07
CA GLU A 278 -11.54 18.60 12.91
C GLU A 278 -11.22 17.13 12.64
N SER A 279 -10.15 16.87 11.87
CA SER A 279 -9.61 15.52 11.68
C SER A 279 -9.20 14.88 13.00
N GLU A 280 -8.50 15.64 13.85
CA GLU A 280 -8.12 15.22 15.21
C GLU A 280 -9.34 14.97 16.09
N ARG A 281 -10.34 15.87 16.06
CA ARG A 281 -11.60 15.71 16.80
C ARG A 281 -12.32 14.40 16.44
N VAL A 282 -12.33 14.02 15.17
CA VAL A 282 -12.92 12.73 14.74
C VAL A 282 -12.12 11.54 15.28
N LYS A 283 -10.77 11.61 15.23
CA LYS A 283 -9.91 10.57 15.82
C LYS A 283 -10.12 10.45 17.33
N ASP A 284 -10.16 11.57 18.04
CA ASP A 284 -10.40 11.62 19.48
C ASP A 284 -11.76 11.03 19.82
N LYS A 285 -12.82 11.34 19.06
CA LYS A 285 -14.14 10.73 19.26
C LYS A 285 -14.11 9.19 19.19
N ILE A 286 -13.34 8.62 18.26
CA ILE A 286 -13.19 7.16 18.12
C ILE A 286 -12.40 6.59 19.30
N ARG A 287 -11.35 7.27 19.75
CA ARG A 287 -10.53 6.87 20.90
C ARG A 287 -11.31 6.98 22.22
N ASP A 288 -12.04 8.07 22.41
CA ASP A 288 -12.82 8.32 23.62
C ASP A 288 -13.94 7.28 23.74
N PHE A 289 -14.56 6.87 22.63
CA PHE A 289 -15.48 5.74 22.63
C PHE A 289 -14.83 4.45 23.15
N GLU A 290 -13.57 4.17 22.77
CA GLU A 290 -12.84 3.03 23.30
C GLU A 290 -12.62 3.16 24.80
N LEU A 291 -12.11 4.31 25.26
CA LEU A 291 -11.83 4.58 26.67
C LEU A 291 -13.08 4.45 27.53
N ASP A 292 -14.21 5.00 27.08
CA ASP A 292 -15.51 4.93 27.76
C ASP A 292 -16.00 3.48 27.96
N MET A 293 -15.58 2.52 27.13
CA MET A 293 -15.88 1.10 27.35
C MET A 293 -15.06 0.47 28.47
N TRP A 294 -13.89 1.04 28.78
CA TRP A 294 -12.99 0.54 29.82
C TRP A 294 -13.20 1.23 31.18
N THR A 295 -13.55 2.51 31.18
CA THR A 295 -13.85 3.26 32.41
C THR A 295 -15.34 3.19 32.74
N TYR A 296 -15.66 2.41 33.78
CA TYR A 296 -16.97 2.38 34.44
C TYR A 296 -16.90 3.05 35.81
#